data_AF-E3GF57-F1
#
_entry.id   AF-E3GF57-F1
#
_cell.length_a   1.000
_cell.length_b   1.000
_cell.length_c   1.000
_cell.angle_alpha   90.00
_cell.angle_beta   90.00
_cell.angle_gamma   90.00
#
_symmetry.space_group_name_H-M   'P 1'
#
loop_
_entity.id
_entity.type
_entity.pdbx_description
1 polymer ?
#
loop_
_entity_poly.entity_id
_entity_poly.type
_entity_poly.pdbx_seq_one_letter_code
_entity_poly.pdbx_strand_id
1 'polypeptide(L)'
;MTTKNELMTMEIAALGETGLGLTQEEIAEELGGDIPQYPRIKIPAGGGIAFEIPGEDPENPEIEKEIIGVVVWHHKSNAYWAVSSDDNTPPDCLSHDGVQGIGSPGGSCKECQLNAFGSGEGGKGKACKNMEQLYILQPENLLPVVVSLPPTSLNNWRTYKTLLISRGKKVNAVVTKITLSKKNTGGNDYSVANFKIAGNLNPETVGAATIYRQSIKDMLAQQAAEAMVQAESAPIDADFTEIPDDEVPFK
;
A
#
# COMPACT_ATOMS: atom_id res chain seq x y z
N MET A 1 -16.66 14.21 -36.73
CA MET A 1 -15.24 14.50 -36.45
C MET A 1 -14.98 14.02 -35.04
N THR A 2 -14.40 12.83 -34.88
CA THR A 2 -14.13 12.24 -33.56
C THR A 2 -12.63 12.32 -33.37
N THR A 3 -12.18 13.28 -32.56
CA THR A 3 -10.78 13.52 -32.25
C THR A 3 -10.19 12.23 -31.67
N LYS A 4 -9.23 11.63 -32.38
CA LYS A 4 -8.39 10.56 -31.82
C LYS A 4 -7.73 11.14 -30.58
N ASN A 5 -8.07 10.61 -29.42
CA ASN A 5 -7.37 10.91 -28.18
C ASN A 5 -5.97 10.26 -28.31
N GLU A 6 -5.01 11.00 -28.84
CA GLU A 6 -3.60 10.56 -28.88
C GLU A 6 -3.12 10.44 -27.43
N LEU A 7 -2.89 9.21 -26.99
CA LEU A 7 -2.22 8.93 -25.73
C LEU A 7 -0.78 9.39 -25.86
N MET A 8 -0.40 10.43 -25.11
CA MET A 8 0.97 10.90 -25.05
C MET A 8 1.90 9.83 -24.48
N THR A 9 3.10 9.73 -25.05
CA THR A 9 4.21 9.00 -24.43
C THR A 9 4.80 9.90 -23.37
N MET A 10 4.98 9.37 -22.17
CA MET A 10 5.59 10.10 -21.05
C MET A 10 6.88 9.40 -20.64
N GLU A 11 7.88 10.20 -20.29
CA GLU A 11 9.15 9.76 -19.73
C GLU A 11 9.11 9.86 -18.21
N ILE A 12 9.78 8.93 -17.54
CA ILE A 12 10.06 9.01 -16.11
C ILE A 12 11.57 9.05 -16.01
N ALA A 13 12.12 10.16 -15.52
CA ALA A 13 13.56 10.40 -15.50
C ALA A 13 14.30 9.29 -14.75
N ALA A 14 13.72 8.80 -13.64
CA ALA A 14 14.24 7.67 -12.86
C ALA A 14 14.36 6.33 -13.63
N LEU A 15 13.75 6.20 -14.81
CA LEU A 15 13.80 5.01 -15.66
C LEU A 15 14.62 5.19 -16.95
N GLY A 16 15.16 6.39 -17.19
CA GLY A 16 16.00 6.71 -18.36
C GLY A 16 17.50 6.57 -18.08
N GLU A 17 18.32 6.53 -19.15
CA GLU A 17 19.79 6.49 -19.05
C GLU A 17 20.39 7.75 -18.40
N THR A 18 19.68 8.88 -18.47
CA THR A 18 20.03 10.15 -17.82
C THR A 18 19.44 10.28 -16.42
N GLY A 19 19.30 9.16 -15.69
CA GLY A 19 18.62 9.06 -14.39
C GLY A 19 18.95 10.21 -13.43
N LEU A 20 18.05 10.44 -12.45
CA LEU A 20 18.04 11.51 -11.43
C LEU A 20 19.30 11.61 -10.52
N GLY A 21 20.48 11.22 -11.00
CA GLY A 21 21.78 11.55 -10.44
C GLY A 21 22.43 10.45 -9.62
N LEU A 22 21.69 9.39 -9.26
CA LEU A 22 22.20 8.31 -8.40
C LEU A 22 21.91 6.93 -9.00
N THR A 23 22.95 6.10 -9.02
CA THR A 23 22.93 4.66 -9.28
C THR A 23 22.36 3.89 -8.08
N GLN A 24 22.06 2.60 -8.26
CA GLN A 24 21.60 1.77 -7.14
C GLN A 24 22.68 1.62 -6.07
N GLU A 25 23.95 1.57 -6.48
CA GLU A 25 25.11 1.53 -5.60
C GLU A 25 25.23 2.81 -4.77
N GLU A 26 25.10 3.98 -5.40
CA GLU A 26 25.12 5.26 -4.70
C GLU A 26 23.92 5.41 -3.74
N ILE A 27 22.73 4.95 -4.13
CA ILE A 27 21.56 4.91 -3.22
C ILE A 27 21.85 4.01 -2.02
N ALA A 28 22.44 2.84 -2.22
CA ALA A 28 22.77 1.91 -1.13
C ALA A 28 23.88 2.45 -0.21
N GLU A 29 24.88 3.14 -0.78
CA GLU A 29 25.95 3.81 -0.04
C GLU A 29 25.38 4.94 0.82
N GLU A 30 24.55 5.81 0.25
CA GLU A 30 23.89 6.92 0.97
C GLU A 30 22.98 6.42 2.09
N LEU A 31 22.33 5.28 1.90
CA LEU A 31 21.50 4.65 2.94
C LEU A 31 22.32 3.89 3.99
N GLY A 32 23.64 3.74 3.82
CA GLY A 32 24.50 3.10 4.82
C GLY A 32 24.15 1.64 5.13
N GLY A 33 23.48 0.95 4.19
CA GLY A 33 22.96 -0.41 4.38
C GLY A 33 21.56 -0.47 5.01
N ASP A 34 20.93 0.66 5.33
CA ASP A 34 19.54 0.71 5.74
C ASP A 34 18.61 0.40 4.56
N ILE A 35 17.49 -0.27 4.87
CA ILE A 35 16.49 -0.56 3.85
C ILE A 35 15.69 0.72 3.55
N PRO A 36 15.56 1.14 2.27
CA PRO A 36 14.82 2.34 1.92
C PRO A 36 13.40 2.35 2.50
N GLN A 37 13.04 3.43 3.19
CA GLN A 37 11.66 3.68 3.57
C GLN A 37 10.97 4.50 2.49
N TYR A 38 9.94 3.94 1.87
CA TYR A 38 9.20 4.64 0.83
C TYR A 38 8.23 5.67 1.42
N PRO A 39 8.22 6.93 0.92
CA PRO A 39 7.26 7.93 1.34
C PRO A 39 5.83 7.44 1.15
N ARG A 40 4.98 7.60 2.17
CA ARG A 40 3.59 7.13 2.13
C ARG A 40 2.64 8.28 1.84
N ILE A 41 1.89 8.16 0.76
CA ILE A 41 0.78 9.07 0.47
C ILE A 41 -0.45 8.62 1.26
N LYS A 42 -1.07 9.56 1.97
CA LYS A 42 -2.26 9.30 2.76
C LYS A 42 -3.52 9.70 1.99
N ILE A 43 -4.51 8.80 2.04
CA ILE A 43 -5.87 9.04 1.56
C ILE A 43 -6.67 9.48 2.79
N PRO A 44 -7.26 10.68 2.82
CA PRO A 44 -7.98 11.18 3.97
C PRO A 44 -9.22 10.34 4.27
N ALA A 45 -9.58 10.26 5.55
CA ALA A 45 -10.87 9.74 5.97
C ALA A 45 -12.03 10.69 5.60
N GLY A 46 -13.27 10.24 5.76
CA GLY A 46 -14.46 11.10 5.66
C GLY A 46 -14.81 11.63 4.25
N GLY A 47 -14.23 11.07 3.19
CA GLY A 47 -14.56 11.45 1.82
C GLY A 47 -13.82 12.66 1.28
N GLY A 48 -12.66 13.00 1.86
CA GLY A 48 -11.73 13.96 1.26
C GLY A 48 -11.32 13.55 -0.17
N ILE A 49 -11.16 14.53 -1.04
CA ILE A 49 -10.92 14.31 -2.48
C ILE A 49 -9.51 14.73 -2.94
N ALA A 50 -8.61 14.94 -1.99
CA ALA A 50 -7.20 15.23 -2.22
C ALA A 50 -6.34 14.27 -1.39
N PHE A 51 -5.14 14.00 -1.86
CA PHE A 51 -4.11 13.20 -1.21
C PHE A 51 -3.24 14.09 -0.35
N GLU A 52 -2.75 13.56 0.78
CA GLU A 52 -1.66 14.15 1.55
C GLU A 52 -0.37 13.49 1.07
N ILE A 53 0.44 14.24 0.32
CA ILE A 53 1.73 13.80 -0.24
C ILE A 53 2.85 14.29 0.69
N PRO A 54 3.76 13.41 1.13
CA PRO A 54 4.94 13.84 1.86
C PRO A 54 5.79 14.81 1.02
N GLY A 55 6.01 16.03 1.52
CA GLY A 55 6.89 17.02 0.93
C GLY A 55 8.24 17.09 1.66
N GLU A 56 8.97 18.18 1.45
CA GLU A 56 10.25 18.46 2.14
C GLU A 56 10.04 18.71 3.65
N ASP A 57 8.87 19.23 4.03
CA ASP A 57 8.47 19.47 5.41
C ASP A 57 7.55 18.33 5.91
N PRO A 58 8.03 17.47 6.84
CA PRO A 58 7.24 16.38 7.38
C PRO A 58 5.98 16.83 8.14
N GLU A 59 5.95 18.05 8.66
CA GLU A 59 4.80 18.59 9.41
C GLU A 59 3.74 19.20 8.48
N ASN A 60 4.11 19.55 7.25
CA ASN A 60 3.26 20.23 6.28
C ASN A 60 3.18 19.45 4.96
N PRO A 61 2.38 18.37 4.90
CA PRO A 61 2.22 17.59 3.68
C PRO A 61 1.53 18.40 2.57
N GLU A 62 1.93 18.15 1.34
CA GLU A 62 1.34 18.76 0.15
C GLU A 62 -0.04 18.15 -0.14
N ILE A 63 -1.02 18.99 -0.47
CA ILE A 63 -2.40 18.55 -0.73
C ILE A 63 -2.66 18.54 -2.24
N GLU A 64 -2.65 17.35 -2.82
CA GLU A 64 -2.76 17.17 -4.26
C GLU A 64 -4.05 16.46 -4.68
N LYS A 65 -4.67 16.88 -5.78
CA LYS A 65 -5.93 16.27 -6.25
C LYS A 65 -5.71 15.01 -7.09
N GLU A 66 -4.50 14.84 -7.59
CA GLU A 66 -4.14 13.73 -8.46
C GLU A 66 -2.71 13.27 -8.26
N ILE A 67 -2.49 11.97 -8.45
CA ILE A 67 -1.16 11.37 -8.51
C ILE A 67 -0.94 10.91 -9.95
N ILE A 68 0.20 11.26 -10.54
CA ILE A 68 0.58 10.82 -11.87
C ILE A 68 1.92 10.07 -11.77
N GLY A 69 1.95 8.82 -12.23
CA GLY A 69 3.17 8.03 -12.22
C GLY A 69 2.97 6.62 -12.76
N VAL A 70 4.04 5.83 -12.77
CA VAL A 70 3.98 4.42 -13.16
C VAL A 70 3.85 3.55 -11.92
N VAL A 71 2.84 2.69 -11.90
CA VAL A 71 2.71 1.68 -10.84
C VAL A 71 3.71 0.55 -11.12
N VAL A 72 4.88 0.63 -10.50
CA VAL A 72 5.98 -0.34 -10.72
C VAL A 72 5.67 -1.68 -10.04
N TRP A 73 5.12 -1.63 -8.83
CA TRP A 73 4.73 -2.81 -8.05
C TRP A 73 3.41 -2.59 -7.31
N HIS A 74 2.72 -3.70 -7.04
CA HIS A 74 1.55 -3.70 -6.16
C HIS A 74 1.36 -5.08 -5.52
N HIS A 75 0.86 -5.12 -4.30
CA HIS A 75 0.52 -6.36 -3.61
C HIS A 75 -0.65 -6.15 -2.65
N LYS A 76 -1.31 -7.25 -2.27
CA LYS A 76 -2.36 -7.21 -1.26
C LYS A 76 -1.74 -7.06 0.13
N SER A 77 -2.49 -6.46 1.02
CA SER A 77 -2.20 -6.43 2.46
C SER A 77 -3.52 -6.43 3.21
N ASN A 78 -3.56 -7.05 4.39
CA ASN A 78 -4.74 -7.04 5.24
C ASN A 78 -4.35 -6.55 6.63
N ALA A 79 -5.25 -5.85 7.29
CA ALA A 79 -5.06 -5.43 8.68
C ALA A 79 -6.36 -5.56 9.46
N TYR A 80 -6.26 -5.94 10.73
CA TYR A 80 -7.38 -6.07 11.65
C TYR A 80 -7.08 -5.34 12.95
N TRP A 81 -8.10 -4.69 13.49
CA TRP A 81 -8.11 -4.03 14.79
C TRP A 81 -9.30 -4.59 15.57
N ALA A 82 -9.05 -5.13 16.76
CA ALA A 82 -10.08 -5.61 17.68
C ALA A 82 -10.88 -4.46 18.28
N VAL A 83 -10.20 -3.33 18.52
CA VAL A 83 -10.80 -2.09 18.96
C VAL A 83 -10.54 -1.03 17.90
N SER A 84 -11.60 -0.40 17.41
CA SER A 84 -11.48 0.74 16.50
C SER A 84 -10.97 1.96 17.30
N SER A 85 -9.67 2.18 17.29
CA SER A 85 -9.09 3.46 17.70
C SER A 85 -8.64 4.24 16.47
N ASP A 86 -8.02 5.39 16.72
CA ASP A 86 -7.56 6.34 15.71
C ASP A 86 -6.76 5.71 14.55
N ASP A 87 -6.60 6.48 13.47
CA ASP A 87 -5.89 6.05 12.27
C ASP A 87 -4.40 5.68 12.53
N ASN A 88 -3.86 5.96 13.72
CA ASN A 88 -2.46 5.74 14.08
C ASN A 88 -2.24 4.51 14.96
N THR A 89 -3.30 3.86 15.45
CA THR A 89 -3.13 2.64 16.24
C THR A 89 -2.63 1.49 15.36
N PRO A 90 -1.54 0.79 15.75
CA PRO A 90 -1.09 -0.41 15.04
C PRO A 90 -2.18 -1.49 15.03
N PRO A 91 -2.29 -2.29 13.95
CA PRO A 91 -3.25 -3.39 13.90
C PRO A 91 -2.87 -4.53 14.85
N ASP A 92 -3.88 -5.16 15.45
CA ASP A 92 -3.73 -6.41 16.22
C ASP A 92 -3.24 -7.56 15.34
N CYS A 93 -3.64 -7.57 14.06
CA CYS A 93 -3.14 -8.52 13.07
C CYS A 93 -2.87 -7.83 11.74
N LEU A 94 -1.67 -8.04 11.20
CA LEU A 94 -1.20 -7.50 9.92
C LEU A 94 -0.78 -8.64 8.98
N SER A 95 -1.15 -8.51 7.72
CA SER A 95 -0.69 -9.38 6.64
C SER A 95 -0.06 -8.51 5.56
N HIS A 96 1.22 -8.75 5.28
CA HIS A 96 1.97 -8.01 4.26
C HIS A 96 1.67 -8.49 2.84
N ASP A 97 1.19 -9.73 2.67
CA ASP A 97 0.91 -10.36 1.38
C ASP A 97 -0.60 -10.61 1.12
N GLY A 98 -1.43 -10.38 2.14
CA GLY A 98 -2.86 -10.68 2.13
C GLY A 98 -3.18 -12.17 2.24
N VAL A 99 -2.20 -13.02 2.55
CA VAL A 99 -2.29 -14.48 2.66
C VAL A 99 -2.05 -14.94 4.10
N GLN A 100 -0.96 -14.51 4.73
CA GLN A 100 -0.60 -14.87 6.11
C GLN A 100 -0.70 -13.64 7.01
N GLY A 101 -1.49 -13.73 8.08
CA GLY A 101 -1.56 -12.73 9.13
C GLY A 101 -0.58 -13.03 10.25
N ILE A 102 0.03 -11.98 10.78
CA ILE A 102 0.95 -11.97 11.92
C ILE A 102 0.29 -11.13 13.03
N GLY A 103 0.29 -11.62 14.26
CA GLY A 103 -0.42 -11.03 15.40
C GLY A 103 -1.66 -11.82 15.79
N SER A 104 -2.67 -11.13 16.35
CA SER A 104 -3.91 -11.72 16.86
C SER A 104 -5.12 -11.32 16.00
N PRO A 105 -5.84 -12.27 15.38
CA PRO A 105 -5.76 -13.73 15.57
C PRO A 105 -4.66 -14.43 14.73
N GLY A 106 -3.98 -13.72 13.84
CA GLY A 106 -2.95 -14.29 12.97
C GLY A 106 -3.48 -15.35 12.00
N GLY A 107 -2.58 -16.15 11.43
CA GLY A 107 -2.93 -17.33 10.62
C GLY A 107 -3.33 -17.02 9.17
N SER A 108 -3.94 -18.02 8.52
CA SER A 108 -4.37 -17.92 7.12
C SER A 108 -5.48 -16.88 6.94
N CYS A 109 -5.19 -15.79 6.22
CA CYS A 109 -6.18 -14.77 5.87
C CYS A 109 -7.37 -15.33 5.08
N LYS A 110 -7.18 -16.44 4.35
CA LYS A 110 -8.24 -17.09 3.57
C LYS A 110 -9.27 -17.76 4.46
N GLU A 111 -8.84 -18.32 5.59
CA GLU A 111 -9.68 -19.08 6.53
C GLU A 111 -10.12 -18.24 7.75
N CYS A 112 -9.55 -17.04 7.89
CA CYS A 112 -9.85 -16.11 8.97
C CYS A 112 -11.32 -15.67 8.95
N GLN A 113 -12.04 -15.94 10.04
CA GLN A 113 -13.46 -15.56 10.21
C GLN A 113 -13.66 -14.04 10.15
N LEU A 114 -12.69 -13.26 10.63
CA LEU A 114 -12.70 -11.80 10.56
C LEU A 114 -12.52 -11.27 9.13
N ASN A 115 -12.05 -12.10 8.21
CA ASN A 115 -11.93 -11.77 6.78
C ASN A 115 -13.12 -12.27 5.94
N ALA A 116 -14.16 -12.82 6.58
CA ALA A 116 -15.40 -13.22 5.92
C ALA A 116 -16.37 -12.04 5.76
N PHE A 117 -17.18 -12.05 4.69
CA PHE A 117 -18.28 -11.08 4.58
C PHE A 117 -19.32 -11.34 5.67
N GLY A 118 -19.81 -10.27 6.29
CA GLY A 118 -20.70 -10.32 7.45
C GLY A 118 -20.00 -10.22 8.80
N SER A 119 -18.65 -10.28 8.83
CA SER A 119 -17.89 -10.16 10.08
C SER A 119 -17.72 -8.72 10.57
N GLY A 120 -17.91 -7.73 9.70
CA GLY A 120 -17.78 -6.32 10.06
C GLY A 120 -18.95 -5.80 10.90
N GLU A 121 -18.80 -4.57 11.40
CA GLU A 121 -19.77 -3.92 12.27
C GLU A 121 -21.19 -3.93 11.67
N GLY A 122 -22.18 -4.30 12.48
CA GLY A 122 -23.57 -4.41 12.05
C GLY A 122 -23.81 -5.46 10.95
N GLY A 123 -22.92 -6.45 10.81
CA GLY A 123 -23.01 -7.50 9.79
C GLY A 123 -22.66 -7.02 8.38
N LYS A 124 -22.03 -5.85 8.24
CA LYS A 124 -21.71 -5.26 6.93
C LYS A 124 -20.23 -5.41 6.61
N GLY A 125 -19.94 -5.84 5.38
CA GLY A 125 -18.56 -5.95 4.90
C GLY A 125 -17.73 -6.96 5.69
N LYS A 126 -16.46 -6.67 5.90
CA LYS A 126 -15.50 -7.53 6.61
C LYS A 126 -14.90 -6.74 7.78
N ALA A 127 -14.64 -7.40 8.91
CA ALA A 127 -13.92 -6.77 10.02
C ALA A 127 -12.45 -6.52 9.66
N CYS A 128 -11.82 -7.48 9.00
CA CYS A 128 -10.48 -7.35 8.46
C CYS A 128 -10.49 -6.43 7.23
N LYS A 129 -9.71 -5.35 7.30
CA LYS A 129 -9.54 -4.37 6.23
C LYS A 129 -8.60 -4.95 5.17
N ASN A 130 -9.16 -5.35 4.03
CA ASN A 130 -8.36 -5.74 2.88
C ASN A 130 -7.93 -4.50 2.09
N MET A 131 -6.64 -4.40 1.80
CA MET A 131 -6.01 -3.26 1.14
C MET A 131 -5.13 -3.74 -0.01
N GLU A 132 -4.70 -2.81 -0.85
CA GLU A 132 -3.68 -3.05 -1.87
C GLU A 132 -2.64 -1.93 -1.78
N GLN A 133 -1.38 -2.28 -1.57
CA GLN A 133 -0.27 -1.34 -1.61
C GLN A 133 0.12 -1.09 -3.07
N LEU A 134 0.19 0.17 -3.48
CA LEU A 134 0.72 0.58 -4.79
C LEU A 134 2.04 1.31 -4.61
N TYR A 135 3.07 0.87 -5.32
CA TYR A 135 4.36 1.54 -5.42
C TYR A 135 4.36 2.33 -6.72
N ILE A 136 4.38 3.65 -6.62
CA ILE A 136 4.18 4.57 -7.73
C ILE A 136 5.46 5.37 -7.91
N LEU A 137 6.12 5.18 -9.05
CA LEU A 137 7.25 6.00 -9.43
C LEU A 137 6.75 7.25 -10.14
N GLN A 138 7.00 8.42 -9.54
CA GLN A 138 6.65 9.73 -10.10
C GLN A 138 7.81 10.23 -10.98
N PRO A 139 7.55 11.08 -12.00
CA PRO A 139 8.59 11.53 -12.93
C PRO A 139 9.82 12.16 -12.27
N GLU A 140 9.59 12.92 -11.19
CA GLU A 140 10.59 13.73 -10.49
C GLU A 140 11.31 12.98 -9.35
N ASN A 141 10.92 11.73 -9.04
CA ASN A 141 11.44 11.00 -7.87
C ASN A 141 12.19 9.72 -8.27
N LEU A 142 13.31 9.46 -7.60
CA LEU A 142 14.09 8.22 -7.73
C LEU A 142 13.43 7.02 -7.03
N LEU A 143 12.80 7.27 -5.88
CA LEU A 143 12.12 6.26 -5.08
C LEU A 143 10.60 6.34 -5.30
N PRO A 144 9.88 5.20 -5.31
CA PRO A 144 8.44 5.21 -5.41
C PRO A 144 7.84 5.75 -4.13
N VAL A 145 6.68 6.37 -4.29
CA VAL A 145 5.75 6.62 -3.18
C VAL A 145 4.81 5.43 -3.02
N VAL A 146 4.35 5.18 -1.80
CA VAL A 146 3.42 4.09 -1.49
C VAL A 146 2.04 4.65 -1.17
N VAL A 147 1.02 4.14 -1.86
CA VAL A 147 -0.39 4.41 -1.55
C VAL A 147 -1.05 3.12 -1.08
N SER A 148 -1.63 3.13 0.12
CA SER A 148 -2.47 2.04 0.63
C SER A 148 -3.91 2.24 0.19
N LEU A 149 -4.38 1.45 -0.78
CA LEU A 149 -5.77 1.54 -1.25
C LEU A 149 -6.74 0.96 -0.22
N PRO A 150 -7.76 1.73 0.22
CA PRO A 150 -8.78 1.21 1.12
C PRO A 150 -9.70 0.20 0.42
N PRO A 151 -10.46 -0.62 1.19
CA PRO A 151 -11.38 -1.62 0.64
C PRO A 151 -12.34 -1.08 -0.43
N THR A 152 -12.82 0.15 -0.25
CA THR A 152 -13.74 0.86 -1.15
C THR A 152 -13.15 1.13 -2.53
N SER A 153 -11.82 1.19 -2.65
CA SER A 153 -11.10 1.47 -3.89
C SER A 153 -10.69 0.20 -4.65
N LEU A 154 -10.74 -0.97 -4.01
CA LEU A 154 -10.24 -2.23 -4.59
C LEU A 154 -11.00 -2.64 -5.86
N ASN A 155 -12.30 -2.36 -5.94
CA ASN A 155 -13.08 -2.68 -7.13
C ASN A 155 -12.66 -1.83 -8.34
N ASN A 156 -12.40 -0.54 -8.11
CA ASN A 156 -11.90 0.37 -9.15
C ASN A 156 -10.51 -0.07 -9.63
N TRP A 157 -9.63 -0.45 -8.70
CA TRP A 157 -8.31 -0.97 -9.03
C TRP A 157 -8.36 -2.26 -9.84
N ARG A 158 -9.23 -3.22 -9.46
CA ARG A 158 -9.42 -4.48 -10.21
C ARG A 158 -9.92 -4.20 -11.62
N THR A 159 -10.94 -3.35 -11.77
CA THR A 159 -11.49 -2.96 -13.08
C THR A 159 -10.40 -2.34 -13.96
N TYR A 160 -9.58 -1.46 -13.40
CA TYR A 160 -8.46 -0.84 -14.10
C TYR A 160 -7.40 -1.86 -14.56
N LYS A 161 -6.98 -2.77 -13.66
CA LYS A 161 -6.05 -3.86 -14.02
C LYS A 161 -6.61 -4.74 -15.14
N THR A 162 -7.88 -5.15 -15.05
CA THR A 162 -8.55 -5.97 -16.08
C THR A 162 -8.59 -5.25 -17.42
N LEU A 163 -8.84 -3.94 -17.43
CA LEU A 163 -8.81 -3.11 -18.64
C LEU A 163 -7.42 -3.08 -19.30
N LEU A 164 -6.35 -2.99 -18.51
CA LEU A 164 -4.99 -3.02 -19.05
C LEU A 164 -4.64 -4.40 -19.61
N ILE A 165 -4.96 -5.46 -18.87
CA ILE A 165 -4.71 -6.84 -19.28
C ILE A 165 -5.46 -7.18 -20.58
N SER A 166 -6.72 -6.74 -20.72
CA SER A 166 -7.49 -6.95 -21.96
C SER A 166 -6.91 -6.23 -23.17
N ARG A 167 -6.00 -5.27 -22.95
CA ARG A 167 -5.22 -4.55 -23.97
C ARG A 167 -3.78 -5.05 -24.09
N GLY A 168 -3.43 -6.17 -23.44
CA GLY A 168 -2.08 -6.73 -23.46
C GLY A 168 -1.05 -5.91 -22.70
N LYS A 169 -1.47 -5.01 -21.79
CA LYS A 169 -0.57 -4.13 -21.02
C LYS A 169 -0.54 -4.53 -19.55
N LYS A 170 0.65 -4.45 -18.95
CA LYS A 170 0.83 -4.48 -17.49
C LYS A 170 0.67 -3.07 -16.91
N VAL A 171 0.41 -2.97 -15.61
CA VAL A 171 0.33 -1.69 -14.89
C VAL A 171 1.62 -0.86 -14.96
N ASN A 172 2.77 -1.52 -15.06
CA ASN A 172 4.08 -0.88 -15.17
C ASN A 172 4.45 -0.48 -16.61
N ALA A 173 3.54 -0.62 -17.57
CA ALA A 173 3.75 -0.23 -18.97
C ALA A 173 2.97 1.04 -19.39
N VAL A 174 2.31 1.69 -18.43
CA VAL A 174 1.49 2.89 -18.64
C VAL A 174 1.70 3.88 -17.52
N VAL A 175 1.54 5.16 -17.83
CA VAL A 175 1.41 6.19 -16.80
C VAL A 175 -0.03 6.21 -16.32
N THR A 176 -0.19 6.04 -15.01
CA THR A 176 -1.47 5.99 -14.31
C THR A 176 -1.74 7.33 -13.65
N LYS A 177 -2.93 7.89 -13.90
CA LYS A 177 -3.49 8.98 -13.11
C LYS A 177 -4.43 8.41 -12.06
N ILE A 178 -4.23 8.79 -10.80
CA ILE A 178 -5.08 8.41 -9.67
C ILE A 178 -5.75 9.66 -9.13
N THR A 179 -7.07 9.62 -8.95
CA THR A 179 -7.84 10.71 -8.33
C THR A 179 -8.77 10.17 -7.25
N LEU A 180 -9.21 11.02 -6.32
CA LEU A 180 -10.19 10.64 -5.29
C LEU A 180 -11.59 11.15 -5.63
N SER A 181 -12.59 10.35 -5.31
CA SER A 181 -14.00 10.75 -5.31
C SER A 181 -14.66 10.41 -3.99
N LYS A 182 -15.53 11.29 -3.52
CA LYS A 182 -16.36 11.03 -2.34
C LYS A 182 -17.47 10.04 -2.68
N LYS A 183 -17.64 9.00 -1.86
CA LYS A 183 -18.74 8.04 -1.96
C LYS A 183 -19.41 7.87 -0.60
N ASN A 184 -20.72 8.05 -0.54
CA ASN A 184 -21.50 7.75 0.65
C ASN A 184 -21.93 6.28 0.63
N THR A 185 -21.76 5.56 1.74
CA THR A 185 -22.25 4.18 1.89
C THR A 185 -22.70 3.97 3.32
N GLY A 186 -24.01 3.78 3.51
CA GLY A 186 -24.59 3.52 4.82
C GLY A 186 -24.43 4.68 5.81
N GLY A 187 -24.46 5.92 5.33
CA GLY A 187 -24.31 7.12 6.17
C GLY A 187 -22.88 7.62 6.31
N ASN A 188 -21.88 6.79 6.02
CA ASN A 188 -20.46 7.18 6.10
C ASN A 188 -19.92 7.61 4.74
N ASP A 189 -19.06 8.62 4.76
CA ASP A 189 -18.37 9.13 3.59
C ASP A 189 -16.98 8.54 3.45
N TYR A 190 -16.67 8.05 2.24
CA TYR A 190 -15.41 7.40 1.93
C TYR A 190 -14.71 8.07 0.75
N SER A 191 -13.39 8.17 0.84
CA SER A 191 -12.54 8.55 -0.27
C SER A 191 -12.24 7.32 -1.12
N VAL A 192 -12.62 7.37 -2.39
CA VAL A 192 -12.47 6.25 -3.32
C VAL A 192 -11.52 6.64 -4.42
N ALA A 193 -10.44 5.87 -4.58
CA ALA A 193 -9.47 6.05 -5.64
C ALA A 193 -10.03 5.59 -6.99
N ASN A 194 -9.81 6.41 -8.01
CA ASN A 194 -10.19 6.18 -9.40
C ASN A 194 -8.93 6.20 -10.26
N PHE A 195 -8.88 5.35 -11.27
CA PHE A 195 -7.69 5.14 -12.07
C PHE A 195 -7.98 5.41 -13.54
N LYS A 196 -7.08 6.15 -14.19
CA LYS A 196 -7.13 6.42 -15.63
C LYS A 196 -5.75 6.23 -16.24
N ILE A 197 -5.72 5.84 -17.51
CA ILE A 197 -4.47 5.84 -18.29
C ILE A 197 -4.20 7.29 -18.68
N ALA A 198 -3.10 7.86 -18.16
CA ALA A 198 -2.65 9.22 -18.48
C ALA A 198 -1.80 9.23 -19.77
N GLY A 199 -1.07 8.16 -20.01
CA GLY A 199 -0.20 8.01 -21.17
C GLY A 199 0.39 6.61 -21.27
N ASN A 200 1.10 6.34 -22.35
CA ASN A 200 1.95 5.15 -22.43
C ASN A 200 3.33 5.49 -21.87
N LEU A 201 3.93 4.54 -21.17
CA LEU A 201 5.34 4.66 -20.83
C LEU A 201 6.18 4.50 -22.10
N ASN A 202 7.27 5.26 -22.24
CA ASN A 202 8.20 5.11 -23.36
C ASN A 202 8.63 3.62 -23.46
N PRO A 203 8.45 2.94 -24.62
CA PRO A 203 8.85 1.55 -24.81
C PRO A 203 10.28 1.23 -24.38
N GLU A 204 11.20 2.17 -24.54
CA GLU A 204 12.62 2.04 -24.13
C GLU A 204 12.76 1.91 -22.60
N THR A 205 11.90 2.59 -21.85
CA THR A 205 11.90 2.60 -20.37
C THR A 205 11.04 1.49 -19.75
N VAL A 206 10.23 0.75 -20.53
CA VAL A 206 9.42 -0.37 -20.02
C VAL A 206 10.31 -1.51 -19.49
N GLY A 207 11.48 -1.72 -20.11
CA GLY A 207 12.50 -2.63 -19.62
C GLY A 207 13.01 -2.22 -18.24
N ALA A 208 13.41 -0.96 -18.10
CA ALA A 208 13.84 -0.38 -16.82
C ALA A 208 12.74 -0.46 -15.75
N ALA A 209 11.48 -0.14 -16.07
CA ALA A 209 10.35 -0.29 -15.14
C ALA A 209 10.14 -1.74 -14.67
N THR A 210 10.49 -2.71 -15.50
CA THR A 210 10.39 -4.14 -15.16
C THR A 210 11.54 -4.58 -14.26
N ILE A 211 12.76 -4.08 -14.49
CA ILE A 211 13.92 -4.30 -13.61
C ILE A 211 13.66 -3.66 -12.25
N TYR A 212 13.21 -2.39 -12.24
CA TYR A 212 12.87 -1.66 -11.02
C TYR A 212 11.78 -2.37 -10.23
N ARG A 213 10.72 -2.86 -10.88
CA ARG A 213 9.71 -3.71 -10.23
C ARG A 213 10.33 -4.91 -9.50
N GLN A 214 11.35 -5.54 -10.10
CA GLN A 214 11.97 -6.71 -9.51
C GLN A 214 12.81 -6.33 -8.28
N SER A 215 13.56 -5.23 -8.31
CA SER A 215 14.28 -4.75 -7.12
C SER A 215 13.34 -4.41 -5.95
N ILE A 216 12.20 -3.78 -6.21
CA ILE A 216 11.17 -3.54 -5.17
C ILE A 216 10.69 -4.86 -4.55
N LYS A 217 10.42 -5.88 -5.37
CA LYS A 217 9.96 -7.18 -4.86
C LYS A 217 11.00 -7.85 -3.98
N ASP A 218 12.25 -7.83 -4.41
CA ASP A 218 13.35 -8.50 -3.70
C ASP A 218 13.63 -7.81 -2.37
N MET A 219 13.60 -6.47 -2.34
CA MET A 219 13.67 -5.70 -1.10
C MET A 219 12.53 -6.04 -0.14
N LEU A 220 11.27 -6.04 -0.62
CA LEU A 220 10.12 -6.33 0.25
C LEU A 220 10.16 -7.76 0.78
N ALA A 221 10.68 -8.71 0.00
CA ALA A 221 10.88 -10.08 0.45
C ALA A 221 11.95 -10.15 1.55
N GLN A 222 13.03 -9.38 1.42
CA GLN A 222 14.07 -9.27 2.45
C GLN A 222 13.51 -8.64 3.75
N GLN A 223 12.76 -7.54 3.65
CA GLN A 223 12.09 -6.92 4.81
C GLN A 223 11.16 -7.90 5.52
N ALA A 224 10.36 -8.65 4.75
CA ALA A 224 9.45 -9.64 5.33
C ALA A 224 10.23 -10.76 6.06
N ALA A 225 11.34 -11.22 5.49
CA ALA A 225 12.19 -12.24 6.13
C ALA A 225 12.81 -11.72 7.44
N GLU A 226 13.34 -10.49 7.45
CA GLU A 226 13.91 -9.86 8.65
C GLU A 226 12.87 -9.66 9.75
N ALA A 227 11.65 -9.22 9.39
CA ALA A 227 10.56 -9.07 10.34
C ALA A 227 10.12 -10.41 10.95
N MET A 228 10.13 -11.50 10.18
CA MET A 228 9.83 -12.84 10.70
C MET A 228 10.87 -13.32 11.70
N VAL A 229 12.17 -13.11 11.42
CA VAL A 229 13.26 -13.46 12.34
C VAL A 229 13.14 -12.67 13.65
N GLN A 230 12.84 -11.37 13.57
CA GLN A 230 12.64 -10.55 14.76
C GLN A 230 11.45 -11.02 15.61
N ALA A 231 10.31 -11.33 14.97
CA ALA A 231 9.12 -11.83 15.67
C ALA A 231 9.34 -13.18 16.37
N GLU A 232 10.16 -14.07 15.81
CA GLU A 232 10.55 -15.34 16.46
C GLU A 232 11.53 -15.15 17.62
N SER A 233 12.32 -14.08 17.61
CA SER A 233 13.31 -13.76 18.64
C SER A 233 12.76 -12.90 19.80
N ALA A 234 11.50 -12.46 19.72
CA ALA A 234 10.89 -11.63 20.75
C ALA A 234 10.80 -12.43 22.08
N PRO A 235 11.36 -11.93 23.19
CA PRO A 235 11.28 -12.62 24.46
C PRO A 235 9.81 -12.78 24.85
N ILE A 236 9.43 -14.00 25.19
CA ILE A 236 8.17 -14.26 25.87
C ILE A 236 8.33 -13.60 27.24
N ASP A 237 7.72 -12.44 27.45
CA ASP A 237 7.56 -11.86 28.79
C ASP A 237 6.71 -12.84 29.60
N ALA A 238 7.40 -13.79 30.23
CA ALA A 238 6.84 -14.68 31.23
C ALA A 238 6.73 -13.90 32.55
N ASP A 239 5.88 -12.89 32.59
CA ASP A 239 5.36 -12.38 33.85
C ASP A 239 4.05 -13.11 34.16
N PHE A 240 4.17 -14.42 34.35
CA PHE A 240 3.17 -15.18 35.08
C PHE A 240 3.38 -14.85 36.55
N THR A 241 2.76 -13.78 37.01
CA THR A 241 2.66 -13.51 38.44
C THR A 241 1.80 -14.63 39.03
N GLU A 242 2.45 -15.61 39.67
CA GLU A 242 1.77 -16.57 40.55
C GLU A 242 0.93 -15.76 41.54
N ILE A 243 -0.39 -15.88 41.43
CA ILE A 243 -1.30 -15.40 42.48
C ILE A 243 -0.99 -16.29 43.70
N PRO A 244 -0.52 -15.73 44.83
CA PRO A 244 -0.33 -16.52 46.04
C PRO A 244 -1.66 -17.14 46.44
N ASP A 245 -1.65 -18.45 46.63
CA ASP A 245 -2.80 -19.29 46.96
C ASP A 245 -3.20 -19.15 48.44
N ASP A 246 -3.32 -17.91 48.93
CA ASP A 246 -3.69 -17.60 50.31
C ASP A 246 -4.58 -16.35 50.35
N GLU A 247 -5.88 -16.53 50.12
CA GLU A 247 -6.97 -15.98 50.94
C GLU A 247 -8.31 -16.36 50.29
N VAL A 248 -8.76 -17.59 50.55
CA VAL A 248 -10.19 -17.93 50.45
C VAL A 248 -10.79 -17.65 51.83
N PRO A 249 -11.51 -16.53 52.06
CA PRO A 249 -12.16 -16.33 53.33
C PRO A 249 -13.39 -17.25 53.38
N PHE A 250 -13.30 -18.29 54.21
CA PHE A 250 -14.46 -19.00 54.71
C PHE A 250 -15.39 -18.02 55.44
N LYS A 251 -16.58 -17.79 54.88
CA LYS A 251 -17.84 -17.73 55.63
C LYS A 251 -19.07 -17.85 54.74
#